data_AF-A0A952S5A4-F1
#
_entry.id   AF-A0A952S5A4-F1
#
_cell.length_a   1.000
_cell.length_b   1.000
_cell.length_c   1.000
_cell.angle_alpha   90.00
_cell.angle_beta   90.00
_cell.angle_gamma   90.00
#
_symmetry.space_group_name_H-M   'P 1'
#
loop_
_entity.id
_entity.type
_entity.pdbx_description
1 polymer ?
#
loop_
_entity_poly.entity_id
_entity_poly.type
_entity_poly.pdbx_seq_one_letter_code
_entity_poly.pdbx_strand_id
1 'polypeptide(L)'
;MKQRKYSRKLRFLHTVFAMERDLIVGGQAVMEGVMMRTPSAYAIACRKSDGSIVTTAEKLPKWSDKYKWLNIPVLRGGATLIQTMALGVKALNFSAKIFEDDQNAQKEAVKAAKAETEMVLVEGTTDENFTKAPVKVVMPEDKKKDSAKQSAGAVGSIIFALAFNIALFVVAPLLLTNVWFIAMGWAEAPVLAQNAGWWELSKAYIMETKPHSWVAFNLVDGVIRMIFFVIMIYSMSFLKDIRRVFEYHGAEHKTVFTWEKGLDLTVNNALPQKRQHPRCGTSFLMVVMLVAIVLFSVIKFDAMWMNLAVRIALMPLVAGLSYEVIRYAAKKESSAIFKLMTLPGIWLQNITTQEPDGDQLEVAIEALNESLKLEPAAN
;
A
#
# COMPACT_ATOMS: atom_id res chain seq x y z
N MET A 1 37.49 30.29 -19.22
CA MET A 1 36.12 30.15 -18.66
C MET A 1 35.35 28.87 -19.04
N LYS A 2 35.58 28.22 -20.20
CA LYS A 2 34.84 27.01 -20.62
C LYS A 2 35.16 25.72 -19.82
N GLN A 3 36.41 25.49 -19.41
CA GLN A 3 36.79 24.27 -18.65
C GLN A 3 36.22 24.22 -17.21
N ARG A 4 36.10 25.37 -16.52
CA ARG A 4 35.47 25.45 -15.18
C ARG A 4 33.97 25.11 -15.21
N LYS A 5 33.25 25.48 -16.28
CA LYS A 5 31.84 25.10 -16.48
C LYS A 5 31.68 23.60 -16.74
N TYR A 6 32.59 23.00 -17.50
CA TYR A 6 32.59 21.55 -17.75
C TYR A 6 32.85 20.73 -16.47
N SER A 7 33.82 21.15 -15.66
CA SER A 7 34.12 20.53 -14.35
C SER A 7 32.97 20.63 -13.34
N ARG A 8 32.20 21.73 -13.33
CA ARG A 8 31.00 21.87 -12.51
C ARG A 8 29.84 21.02 -13.01
N LYS A 9 29.66 20.90 -14.33
CA LYS A 9 28.60 20.07 -14.94
C LYS A 9 28.90 18.57 -14.75
N LEU A 10 30.16 18.16 -14.84
CA LEU A 10 30.60 16.80 -14.53
C LEU A 10 30.51 16.49 -13.04
N ARG A 11 30.88 17.42 -12.14
CA ARG A 11 30.63 17.26 -10.70
C ARG A 11 29.15 17.22 -10.37
N PHE A 12 28.33 18.07 -10.98
CA PHE A 12 26.88 18.03 -10.79
C PHE A 12 26.28 16.72 -11.31
N LEU A 13 26.70 16.22 -12.49
CA LEU A 13 26.28 14.90 -12.96
C LEU A 13 26.79 13.80 -12.01
N HIS A 14 28.07 13.77 -11.64
CA HIS A 14 28.60 12.78 -10.70
C HIS A 14 27.94 12.85 -9.33
N THR A 15 27.58 14.02 -8.82
CA THR A 15 26.82 14.16 -7.57
C THR A 15 25.38 13.71 -7.76
N VAL A 16 24.74 14.01 -8.89
CA VAL A 16 23.37 13.55 -9.20
C VAL A 16 23.30 12.03 -9.41
N PHE A 17 24.34 11.42 -10.00
CA PHE A 17 24.47 9.98 -10.24
C PHE A 17 25.06 9.21 -9.04
N ALA A 18 26.00 9.78 -8.28
CA ALA A 18 26.49 9.19 -7.03
C ALA A 18 25.41 9.22 -5.95
N MET A 19 24.55 10.25 -5.92
CA MET A 19 23.37 10.27 -5.04
C MET A 19 22.28 9.26 -5.44
N GLU A 20 22.39 8.61 -6.61
CA GLU A 20 21.53 7.47 -6.95
C GLU A 20 21.99 6.19 -6.22
N ARG A 21 23.24 6.15 -5.72
CA ARG A 21 23.77 5.09 -4.86
C ARG A 21 23.35 5.23 -3.39
N ASP A 22 22.95 6.43 -2.96
CA ASP A 22 22.53 6.70 -1.57
C ASP A 22 21.01 6.58 -1.35
N LEU A 23 20.28 6.00 -2.30
CA LEU A 23 18.85 5.71 -2.12
C LEU A 23 18.66 4.33 -1.46
N ILE A 24 18.86 4.36 -0.15
CA ILE A 24 17.95 3.93 0.92
C ILE A 24 17.25 2.60 0.63
N VAL A 25 17.75 1.58 1.31
CA VAL A 25 17.01 0.33 1.54
C VAL A 25 15.61 0.66 2.03
N GLY A 26 14.61 -0.01 1.49
CA GLY A 26 13.23 0.12 1.94
C GLY A 26 12.39 -1.03 1.43
N GLY A 27 11.16 -1.13 1.90
CA GLY A 27 10.33 -2.26 1.55
C GLY A 27 8.84 -1.99 1.46
N GLN A 28 8.10 -3.08 1.31
CA GLN A 28 6.64 -3.12 1.35
C GLN A 28 6.22 -4.37 2.12
N ALA A 29 5.36 -4.21 3.13
CA ALA A 29 4.73 -5.33 3.78
C ALA A 29 3.74 -6.04 2.84
N VAL A 30 3.73 -7.38 2.92
CA VAL A 30 2.85 -8.26 2.15
C VAL A 30 2.22 -9.30 3.09
N MET A 31 1.37 -10.19 2.57
CA MET A 31 0.72 -11.21 3.41
C MET A 31 1.77 -12.16 3.98
N GLU A 32 1.84 -12.24 5.31
CA GLU A 32 2.85 -13.03 6.04
C GLU A 32 4.30 -12.77 5.61
N GLY A 33 4.63 -11.54 5.18
CA GLY A 33 5.96 -11.28 4.65
C GLY A 33 6.32 -9.83 4.40
N VAL A 34 7.54 -9.64 3.92
CA VAL A 34 8.08 -8.33 3.53
C VAL A 34 8.83 -8.45 2.21
N MET A 35 8.60 -7.48 1.32
CA MET A 35 9.47 -7.22 0.19
C MET A 35 10.48 -6.15 0.58
N MET A 36 11.77 -6.44 0.43
CA MET A 36 12.88 -5.50 0.62
C MET A 36 13.50 -5.16 -0.73
N ARG A 37 13.86 -3.89 -0.90
CA ARG A 37 14.48 -3.35 -2.10
C ARG A 37 15.78 -2.65 -1.73
N THR A 38 16.82 -2.98 -2.50
CA THR A 38 18.11 -2.32 -2.52
C THR A 38 18.27 -1.57 -3.88
N PRO A 39 19.33 -0.78 -4.08
CA PRO A 39 19.48 0.04 -5.29
C PRO A 39 19.43 -0.74 -6.62
N SER A 40 19.90 -1.99 -6.63
CA SER A 40 20.08 -2.83 -7.82
C SER A 40 19.37 -4.19 -7.72
N ALA A 41 18.67 -4.47 -6.62
CA ALA A 41 17.96 -5.74 -6.40
C ALA A 41 16.72 -5.57 -5.52
N TYR A 42 15.90 -6.61 -5.48
CA TYR A 42 14.84 -6.77 -4.50
C TYR A 42 14.73 -8.23 -4.11
N ALA A 43 14.19 -8.47 -2.92
CA ALA A 43 13.83 -9.80 -2.47
C ALA A 43 12.51 -9.74 -1.70
N ILE A 44 11.78 -10.85 -1.72
CA ILE A 44 10.53 -11.03 -0.98
C ILE A 44 10.73 -12.26 -0.10
N ALA A 45 10.43 -12.13 1.19
CA ALA A 45 10.39 -13.25 2.12
C ALA A 45 8.99 -13.34 2.72
N CYS A 46 8.44 -14.56 2.77
CA CYS A 46 7.17 -14.86 3.40
C CYS A 46 7.35 -16.05 4.36
N ARG A 47 6.72 -15.97 5.54
CA ARG A 47 6.69 -17.07 6.51
C ARG A 47 5.43 -17.92 6.28
N LYS A 48 5.62 -19.23 6.28
CA LYS A 48 4.52 -20.22 6.30
C LYS A 48 4.14 -20.56 7.73
N SER A 49 2.98 -21.18 7.91
CA SER A 49 2.49 -21.57 9.23
C SER A 49 3.27 -22.73 9.86
N ASP A 50 4.06 -23.46 9.08
CA ASP A 50 5.04 -24.44 9.57
C ASP A 50 6.32 -23.79 10.14
N GLY A 51 6.43 -22.46 10.06
CA GLY A 51 7.58 -21.69 10.51
C GLY A 51 8.68 -21.50 9.46
N SER A 52 8.60 -22.16 8.30
CA SER A 52 9.59 -22.01 7.22
C SER A 52 9.45 -20.66 6.50
N ILE A 53 10.58 -20.11 6.07
CA ILE A 53 10.63 -18.85 5.31
C ILE A 53 10.92 -19.18 3.86
N VAL A 54 10.04 -18.75 2.96
CA VAL A 54 10.23 -18.87 1.51
C VAL A 54 10.63 -17.51 0.95
N THR A 55 11.75 -17.50 0.22
CA THR A 55 12.29 -16.29 -0.38
C THR A 55 12.35 -16.36 -1.90
N THR A 56 12.30 -15.18 -2.53
CA THR A 56 12.64 -14.99 -3.94
C THR A 56 13.40 -13.68 -4.09
N ALA A 57 14.45 -13.66 -4.90
CA ALA A 57 15.29 -12.49 -5.08
C ALA A 57 15.67 -12.33 -6.56
N GLU A 58 15.58 -11.10 -7.06
CA GLU A 58 15.90 -10.78 -8.46
C GLU A 58 16.61 -9.42 -8.55
N LYS A 59 17.46 -9.27 -9.58
CA LYS A 59 18.12 -7.99 -9.88
C LYS A 59 17.12 -7.01 -10.50
N LEU A 60 17.18 -5.76 -10.05
CA LEU A 60 16.38 -4.68 -10.59
C LEU A 60 17.07 -3.99 -11.76
N PRO A 61 16.44 -3.93 -12.95
CA PRO A 61 16.96 -3.14 -14.05
C PRO A 61 16.80 -1.64 -13.73
N LYS A 62 17.87 -0.87 -13.95
CA LYS A 62 17.85 0.60 -13.84
C LYS A 62 17.23 1.20 -15.10
N TRP A 63 16.00 1.71 -14.98
CA TRP A 63 15.29 2.29 -16.12
C TRP A 63 15.91 3.61 -16.59
N SER A 64 16.55 4.37 -15.68
CA SER A 64 17.30 5.59 -15.98
C SER A 64 18.46 5.37 -16.94
N ASP A 65 19.11 4.20 -16.87
CA ASP A 65 20.19 3.82 -17.78
C ASP A 65 19.68 3.45 -19.17
N LYS A 66 18.45 2.91 -19.27
CA LYS A 66 17.84 2.50 -20.54
C LYS A 66 17.19 3.66 -21.31
N TYR A 67 16.54 4.59 -20.63
CA TYR A 67 15.81 5.69 -21.28
C TYR A 67 16.22 7.06 -20.72
N LYS A 68 17.04 7.80 -21.48
CA LYS A 68 17.61 9.10 -21.05
C LYS A 68 16.58 10.18 -20.71
N TRP A 69 15.38 10.13 -21.29
CA TRP A 69 14.29 11.08 -21.00
C TRP A 69 13.63 10.84 -19.63
N LEU A 70 13.81 9.65 -19.03
CA LEU A 70 13.42 9.37 -17.64
C LEU A 70 14.29 10.10 -16.61
N ASN A 71 15.27 10.91 -17.03
CA ASN A 71 16.04 11.78 -16.15
C ASN A 71 15.40 13.16 -15.93
N ILE A 72 14.32 13.47 -16.64
CA ILE A 72 13.58 14.73 -16.47
C ILE A 72 12.80 14.67 -15.14
N PRO A 73 12.86 15.71 -14.29
CA PRO A 73 12.04 15.79 -13.07
C PRO A 73 10.55 15.55 -13.36
N VAL A 74 9.80 15.03 -12.39
CA VAL A 74 8.38 14.59 -12.53
C VAL A 74 8.22 13.32 -13.37
N LEU A 75 8.74 13.27 -14.61
CA LEU A 75 8.67 12.07 -15.46
C LEU A 75 9.42 10.88 -14.85
N ARG A 76 10.60 11.14 -14.27
CA ARG A 76 11.33 10.15 -13.49
C ARG A 76 10.52 9.62 -12.30
N GLY A 77 9.86 10.52 -11.58
CA GLY A 77 9.04 10.17 -10.42
C GLY A 77 7.90 9.26 -10.81
N GLY A 78 7.21 9.58 -11.91
CA GLY A 78 6.18 8.72 -12.51
C GLY A 78 6.71 7.33 -12.86
N ALA A 79 7.84 7.24 -13.56
CA ALA A 79 8.43 5.94 -13.91
C ALA A 79 8.89 5.12 -12.71
N THR A 80 9.48 5.77 -11.70
CA THR A 80 9.89 5.12 -10.45
C THR A 80 8.69 4.60 -9.68
N LEU A 81 7.58 5.35 -9.65
CA LEU A 81 6.33 4.93 -9.04
C LEU A 81 5.73 3.74 -9.77
N ILE A 82 5.67 3.76 -11.10
CA ILE A 82 5.17 2.65 -11.92
C ILE A 82 6.00 1.38 -11.65
N GLN A 83 7.33 1.50 -11.64
CA GLN A 83 8.21 0.37 -11.34
C GLN A 83 7.96 -0.19 -9.93
N THR A 84 7.85 0.68 -8.93
CA THR A 84 7.60 0.29 -7.53
C THR A 84 6.23 -0.36 -7.38
N MET A 85 5.21 0.15 -8.06
CA MET A 85 3.86 -0.42 -8.08
C MET A 85 3.85 -1.81 -8.75
N ALA A 86 4.53 -1.96 -9.89
CA ALA A 86 4.64 -3.26 -10.57
C ALA A 86 5.34 -4.31 -9.69
N LEU A 87 6.41 -3.92 -8.99
CA LEU A 87 7.08 -4.77 -7.99
C LEU A 87 6.17 -5.08 -6.81
N GLY A 88 5.43 -4.10 -6.30
CA GLY A 88 4.45 -4.29 -5.23
C GLY A 88 3.37 -5.30 -5.61
N VAL A 89 2.83 -5.24 -6.83
CA VAL A 89 1.87 -6.22 -7.35
C VAL A 89 2.51 -7.60 -7.47
N LYS A 90 3.76 -7.69 -7.96
CA LYS A 90 4.49 -8.97 -8.03
C LYS A 90 4.69 -9.58 -6.64
N ALA A 91 5.03 -8.75 -5.65
CA ALA A 91 5.21 -9.18 -4.27
C ALA A 91 3.90 -9.63 -3.62
N LEU A 92 2.80 -8.90 -3.84
CA LEU A 92 1.47 -9.29 -3.36
C LEU A 92 1.04 -10.62 -3.97
N ASN A 93 1.18 -10.80 -5.28
CA ASN A 93 0.84 -12.04 -5.96
C ASN A 93 1.69 -13.22 -5.47
N PHE A 94 2.99 -13.01 -5.23
CA PHE A 94 3.87 -14.02 -4.66
C PHE A 94 3.44 -14.42 -3.24
N SER A 95 3.18 -13.44 -2.37
CA SER A 95 2.70 -13.72 -1.00
C SER A 95 1.35 -14.40 -0.97
N ALA A 96 0.43 -13.99 -1.85
CA ALA A 96 -0.91 -14.58 -1.93
C ALA A 96 -0.85 -16.04 -2.36
N LYS A 97 0.03 -16.36 -3.33
CA LYS A 97 0.26 -17.74 -3.76
C LYS A 97 0.81 -18.59 -2.60
N ILE A 98 1.83 -18.11 -1.89
CA ILE A 98 2.41 -18.85 -0.75
C ILE A 98 1.36 -19.06 0.34
N PHE A 99 0.57 -18.04 0.64
CA PHE A 99 -0.49 -18.12 1.64
C PHE A 99 -1.58 -19.12 1.24
N GLU A 100 -1.99 -19.15 -0.03
CA GLU A 100 -2.95 -20.13 -0.53
C GLU A 100 -2.40 -21.55 -0.49
N ASP A 101 -1.14 -21.74 -0.92
CA ASP A 101 -0.44 -23.03 -0.87
C ASP A 101 -0.33 -23.54 0.58
N ASP A 102 0.01 -22.65 1.53
CA ASP A 102 0.09 -22.97 2.96
C ASP A 102 -1.27 -23.34 3.56
N GLN A 103 -2.34 -22.60 3.23
CA GLN A 103 -3.69 -22.96 3.64
C GLN A 103 -4.14 -24.31 3.09
N ASN A 104 -3.78 -24.63 1.85
CA ASN A 104 -4.13 -25.91 1.24
C ASN A 104 -3.37 -27.06 1.90
N ALA A 105 -2.06 -26.89 2.15
CA ALA A 105 -1.26 -27.86 2.89
C ALA A 105 -1.82 -28.12 4.30
N GLN A 106 -2.25 -27.07 5.02
CA GLN A 106 -2.90 -27.23 6.32
C GLN A 106 -4.22 -28.00 6.23
N LYS A 107 -5.06 -27.70 5.24
CA LYS A 107 -6.32 -28.42 5.04
C LYS A 107 -6.06 -29.89 4.73
N GLU A 108 -5.04 -30.20 3.96
CA GLU A 108 -4.62 -31.58 3.67
C GLU A 108 -4.08 -32.28 4.90
N ALA A 109 -3.21 -31.63 5.70
CA ALA A 109 -2.68 -32.18 6.94
C ALA A 109 -3.80 -32.45 7.97
N VAL A 110 -4.77 -31.54 8.12
CA VAL A 110 -5.92 -31.73 9.01
C VAL A 110 -6.82 -32.87 8.51
N LYS A 111 -6.99 -33.03 7.20
CA LYS A 111 -7.74 -34.17 6.64
C LYS A 111 -7.01 -35.49 6.88
N ALA A 112 -5.69 -35.52 6.69
CA ALA A 112 -4.86 -36.70 6.96
C ALA A 112 -4.92 -37.09 8.45
N ALA A 113 -4.75 -36.13 9.36
CA ALA A 113 -4.84 -36.38 10.80
C ALA A 113 -6.23 -36.87 11.23
N LYS A 114 -7.31 -36.36 10.62
CA LYS A 114 -8.67 -36.86 10.86
C LYS A 114 -8.86 -38.28 10.32
N ALA A 115 -8.33 -38.58 9.14
CA ALA A 115 -8.39 -39.93 8.57
C ALA A 115 -7.58 -40.93 9.40
N GLU A 116 -6.41 -40.56 9.90
CA GLU A 116 -5.62 -41.38 10.84
C GLU A 116 -6.35 -41.58 12.17
N THR A 117 -6.96 -40.53 12.73
CA THR A 117 -7.76 -40.63 13.96
C THR A 117 -8.97 -41.54 13.78
N GLU A 118 -9.67 -41.45 12.64
CA GLU A 118 -10.78 -42.33 12.31
C GLU A 118 -10.33 -43.79 12.12
N MET A 119 -9.18 -44.04 11.48
CA MET A 119 -8.62 -45.40 11.36
C MET A 119 -8.24 -45.99 12.73
N VAL A 120 -7.63 -45.19 13.62
CA VAL A 120 -7.25 -45.61 14.98
C VAL A 120 -8.48 -45.90 15.85
N LEU A 121 -9.58 -45.15 15.68
CA LEU A 121 -10.83 -45.40 16.41
C LEU A 121 -11.57 -46.66 15.93
N VAL A 122 -11.35 -47.11 14.68
CA VAL A 122 -11.95 -48.33 14.11
C VAL A 122 -11.21 -49.60 14.52
N GLU A 123 -9.89 -49.54 14.74
CA GLU A 123 -9.11 -50.71 15.20
C GLU A 123 -9.38 -51.10 16.68
N GLY A 124 -10.02 -50.23 17.46
CA GLY A 124 -10.28 -50.41 18.90
C GLY A 124 -11.55 -51.16 19.29
N THR A 125 -12.40 -51.61 18.36
CA THR A 125 -13.65 -52.33 18.69
C THR A 125 -13.60 -53.78 18.21
N THR A 126 -13.00 -54.67 19.00
CA THR A 126 -13.15 -56.12 18.84
C THR A 126 -14.29 -56.63 19.73
N ASP A 127 -15.54 -56.40 19.30
CA ASP A 127 -16.69 -57.13 19.81
C ASP A 127 -17.10 -58.18 18.77
N GLU A 128 -16.92 -59.46 19.09
CA GLU A 128 -17.16 -60.61 18.20
C GLU A 128 -18.65 -60.88 17.89
N ASN A 129 -19.56 -59.92 18.09
CA ASN A 129 -20.99 -60.10 17.81
C ASN A 129 -21.68 -58.88 17.16
N PHE A 130 -20.96 -58.06 16.39
CA PHE A 130 -21.60 -57.09 15.49
C PHE A 130 -21.87 -57.71 14.11
N THR A 131 -23.11 -58.12 13.94
CA THR A 131 -23.70 -58.55 12.67
C THR A 131 -23.53 -57.48 11.58
N LYS A 132 -23.19 -57.96 10.38
CA LYS A 132 -23.02 -57.19 9.14
C LYS A 132 -24.12 -56.13 8.93
N ALA A 133 -23.81 -54.86 9.18
CA ALA A 133 -24.51 -53.75 8.56
C ALA A 133 -23.65 -53.24 7.39
N PRO A 134 -24.21 -52.99 6.18
CA PRO A 134 -23.40 -52.56 5.05
C PRO A 134 -22.80 -51.19 5.38
N VAL A 135 -21.48 -51.14 5.46
CA VAL A 135 -20.73 -49.87 5.49
C VAL A 135 -21.06 -49.15 4.19
N LYS A 136 -21.87 -48.10 4.29
CA LYS A 136 -22.14 -47.21 3.18
C LYS A 136 -20.88 -46.39 2.97
N VAL A 137 -19.99 -46.89 2.11
CA VAL A 137 -18.84 -46.12 1.60
C VAL A 137 -19.43 -44.96 0.81
N VAL A 138 -19.61 -43.83 1.49
CA VAL A 138 -19.89 -42.56 0.83
C VAL A 138 -18.56 -42.15 0.21
N MET A 139 -18.39 -42.50 -1.07
CA MET A 139 -17.36 -41.87 -1.89
C MET A 139 -17.57 -40.35 -1.78
N PRO A 140 -16.52 -39.55 -1.53
CA PRO A 140 -16.67 -38.11 -1.58
C PRO A 140 -17.16 -37.75 -2.98
N GLU A 141 -18.36 -37.17 -3.06
CA GLU A 141 -18.83 -36.59 -4.31
C GLU A 141 -17.79 -35.57 -4.78
N ASP A 142 -17.26 -35.80 -5.98
CA ASP A 142 -16.53 -34.79 -6.74
C ASP A 142 -17.47 -33.59 -6.94
N LYS A 143 -17.46 -32.65 -6.00
CA LYS A 143 -18.00 -31.32 -6.21
C LYS A 143 -17.10 -30.62 -7.24
N LYS A 144 -17.34 -30.91 -8.53
CA LYS A 144 -17.14 -29.94 -9.59
C LYS A 144 -18.05 -28.74 -9.31
N LYS A 145 -17.58 -27.84 -8.45
CA LYS A 145 -18.22 -26.55 -8.21
C LYS A 145 -17.88 -25.63 -9.40
N ASP A 146 -18.86 -25.47 -10.28
CA ASP A 146 -19.23 -24.25 -11.00
C ASP A 146 -18.15 -23.15 -11.11
N SER A 147 -17.19 -23.32 -12.03
CA SER A 147 -16.27 -22.25 -12.45
C SER A 147 -16.99 -21.00 -13.00
N ALA A 148 -18.24 -21.15 -13.45
CA ALA A 148 -19.07 -20.06 -13.99
C ALA A 148 -19.72 -19.16 -12.92
N LYS A 149 -19.95 -19.65 -11.69
CA LYS A 149 -20.48 -18.81 -10.58
C LYS A 149 -19.39 -17.95 -9.94
N GLN A 150 -18.14 -18.41 -9.99
CA GLN A 150 -17.00 -17.69 -9.44
C GLN A 150 -16.62 -16.45 -10.27
N SER A 151 -16.79 -16.50 -11.60
CA SER A 151 -16.49 -15.36 -12.49
C SER A 151 -17.53 -14.24 -12.42
N ALA A 152 -18.82 -14.57 -12.31
CA ALA A 152 -19.88 -13.58 -12.11
C ALA A 152 -19.77 -12.86 -10.75
N GLY A 153 -19.39 -13.61 -9.70
CA GLY A 153 -19.13 -13.04 -8.37
C GLY A 153 -17.95 -12.07 -8.36
N ALA A 154 -16.89 -12.36 -9.13
CA ALA A 154 -15.70 -11.50 -9.21
C ALA A 154 -15.97 -10.16 -9.91
N VAL A 155 -16.76 -10.15 -11.00
CA VAL A 155 -17.14 -8.89 -11.67
C VAL A 155 -18.04 -8.04 -10.77
N GLY A 156 -19.00 -8.68 -10.09
CA GLY A 156 -19.90 -8.00 -9.15
C GLY A 156 -19.14 -7.35 -7.98
N SER A 157 -18.15 -8.04 -7.40
CA SER A 157 -17.34 -7.49 -6.31
C SER A 157 -16.45 -6.33 -6.74
N ILE A 158 -15.90 -6.35 -7.96
CA ILE A 158 -15.12 -5.23 -8.52
C ILE A 158 -16.01 -4.00 -8.70
N ILE A 159 -17.21 -4.15 -9.28
CA ILE A 159 -18.15 -3.05 -9.48
C ILE A 159 -18.57 -2.47 -8.12
N PHE A 160 -18.90 -3.33 -7.16
CA PHE A 160 -19.24 -2.90 -5.81
C PHE A 160 -18.09 -2.14 -5.14
N ALA A 161 -16.87 -2.67 -5.19
CA ALA A 161 -15.70 -2.02 -4.61
C ALA A 161 -15.43 -0.64 -5.26
N LEU A 162 -15.58 -0.54 -6.59
CA LEU A 162 -15.45 0.74 -7.29
C LEU A 162 -16.54 1.73 -6.88
N ALA A 163 -17.80 1.30 -6.85
CA ALA A 163 -18.92 2.14 -6.44
C ALA A 163 -18.79 2.59 -4.98
N PHE A 164 -18.41 1.68 -4.07
CA PHE A 164 -18.15 1.99 -2.66
C PHE A 164 -17.03 3.01 -2.50
N ASN A 165 -15.92 2.86 -3.24
CA ASN A 165 -14.83 3.84 -3.21
C ASN A 165 -15.27 5.21 -3.73
N ILE A 166 -16.03 5.27 -4.82
CA ILE A 166 -16.58 6.54 -5.33
C ILE A 166 -17.51 7.17 -4.28
N ALA A 167 -18.38 6.37 -3.66
CA ALA A 167 -19.27 6.85 -2.62
C ALA A 167 -18.50 7.41 -1.41
N LEU A 168 -17.51 6.67 -0.91
CA LEU A 168 -16.75 7.01 0.29
C LEU A 168 -15.77 8.18 0.08
N PHE A 169 -15.11 8.26 -1.09
CA PHE A 169 -14.02 9.21 -1.32
C PHE A 169 -14.36 10.38 -2.24
N VAL A 170 -15.49 10.32 -2.95
CA VAL A 170 -15.93 11.41 -3.83
C VAL A 170 -17.24 11.98 -3.34
N VAL A 171 -18.27 11.14 -3.17
CA VAL A 171 -19.63 11.62 -2.87
C VAL A 171 -19.76 12.08 -1.41
N ALA A 172 -19.34 11.27 -0.44
CA ALA A 172 -19.50 11.58 0.98
C ALA A 172 -18.73 12.83 1.44
N PRO A 173 -17.44 13.04 1.09
CA PRO A 173 -16.72 14.26 1.43
C PRO A 173 -17.35 15.50 0.79
N LEU A 174 -17.80 15.37 -0.46
CA LEU A 174 -18.41 16.48 -1.20
C LEU A 174 -19.75 16.91 -0.56
N LEU A 175 -20.61 15.94 -0.23
CA LEU A 175 -21.86 16.20 0.50
C LEU A 175 -21.59 16.88 1.83
N LEU A 176 -20.64 16.36 2.62
CA LEU A 176 -20.31 16.94 3.91
C LEU A 176 -19.76 18.37 3.77
N THR A 177 -18.94 18.62 2.75
CA THR A 177 -18.42 19.96 2.44
C THR A 177 -19.56 20.92 2.08
N ASN A 178 -20.49 20.51 1.21
CA ASN A 178 -21.62 21.35 0.82
C ASN A 178 -22.53 21.67 2.01
N VAL A 179 -22.85 20.67 2.85
CA VAL A 179 -23.61 20.87 4.09
C VAL A 179 -22.90 21.85 5.03
N TRP A 180 -21.58 21.68 5.22
CA TRP A 180 -20.77 22.57 6.05
C TRP A 180 -20.77 24.02 5.53
N PHE A 181 -20.62 24.20 4.21
CA PHE A 181 -20.60 25.53 3.59
C PHE A 181 -21.96 26.23 3.72
N ILE A 182 -23.06 25.51 3.55
CA ILE A 182 -24.41 26.08 3.75
C ILE A 182 -24.61 26.46 5.22
N ALA A 183 -24.22 25.58 6.16
CA ALA A 183 -24.33 25.84 7.60
C ALA A 183 -23.54 27.08 8.03
N MET A 184 -22.40 27.36 7.40
CA MET A 184 -21.56 28.52 7.66
C MET A 184 -21.97 29.78 6.86
N GLY A 185 -23.01 29.70 6.03
CA GLY A 185 -23.44 30.80 5.16
C GLY A 185 -22.46 31.13 4.02
N TRP A 186 -21.61 30.18 3.64
CA TRP A 186 -20.60 30.32 2.57
C TRP A 186 -21.05 29.74 1.23
N ALA A 187 -22.25 29.15 1.19
CA ALA A 187 -22.91 28.69 -0.02
C ALA A 187 -24.42 28.85 0.09
N GLU A 188 -25.06 29.02 -1.05
CA GLU A 188 -26.52 29.04 -1.16
C GLU A 188 -27.09 27.61 -1.08
N ALA A 189 -28.15 27.44 -0.29
CA ALA A 189 -28.85 26.17 -0.18
C ALA A 189 -29.59 25.86 -1.50
N PRO A 190 -29.60 24.59 -1.94
CA PRO A 190 -30.35 24.21 -3.13
C PRO A 190 -31.87 24.32 -2.90
N VAL A 191 -32.62 24.57 -3.96
CA VAL A 191 -34.08 24.66 -3.89
C VAL A 191 -34.66 23.25 -3.95
N LEU A 192 -35.25 22.78 -2.86
CA LEU A 192 -35.80 21.42 -2.76
C LEU A 192 -37.33 21.42 -2.86
N ALA A 193 -37.88 20.46 -3.58
CA ALA A 193 -39.32 20.18 -3.56
C ALA A 193 -39.73 19.62 -2.18
N GLN A 194 -40.95 19.93 -1.71
CA GLN A 194 -41.43 19.55 -0.37
C GLN A 194 -41.44 18.04 -0.09
N ASN A 195 -41.49 17.19 -1.13
CA ASN A 195 -41.49 15.72 -1.04
C ASN A 195 -40.24 15.09 -1.67
N ALA A 196 -39.13 15.84 -1.76
CA ALA A 196 -37.92 15.34 -2.41
C ALA A 196 -37.38 14.09 -1.70
N GLY A 197 -37.13 13.02 -2.46
CA GLY A 197 -36.52 11.81 -1.94
C GLY A 197 -35.04 12.02 -1.53
N TRP A 198 -34.47 11.08 -0.78
CA TRP A 198 -33.06 11.15 -0.35
C TRP A 198 -32.08 11.27 -1.53
N TRP A 199 -32.42 10.69 -2.69
CA TRP A 199 -31.63 10.78 -3.91
C TRP A 199 -31.66 12.18 -4.53
N GLU A 200 -32.85 12.79 -4.60
CA GLU A 200 -33.03 14.15 -5.13
C GLU A 200 -32.35 15.17 -4.22
N LEU A 201 -32.46 14.99 -2.90
CA LEU A 201 -31.74 15.78 -1.93
C LEU A 201 -30.22 15.64 -2.11
N SER A 202 -29.70 14.42 -2.20
CA SER A 202 -28.26 14.18 -2.41
C SER A 202 -27.77 14.81 -3.71
N LYS A 203 -28.53 14.65 -4.81
CA LYS A 203 -28.21 15.23 -6.11
C LYS A 203 -28.19 16.76 -6.06
N ALA A 204 -29.19 17.37 -5.44
CA ALA A 204 -29.30 18.82 -5.31
C ALA A 204 -28.13 19.40 -4.50
N TYR A 205 -27.81 18.78 -3.36
CA TYR A 205 -26.65 19.18 -2.55
C TYR A 205 -25.32 18.99 -3.27
N ILE A 206 -25.18 18.02 -4.19
CA ILE A 206 -23.92 17.79 -4.93
C ILE A 206 -23.79 18.74 -6.11
N MET A 207 -24.88 18.96 -6.86
CA MET A 207 -24.84 19.60 -8.17
C MET A 207 -25.23 21.07 -8.16
N GLU A 208 -26.04 21.52 -7.20
CA GLU A 208 -26.66 22.84 -7.24
C GLU A 208 -26.08 23.83 -6.22
N THR A 209 -25.32 23.34 -5.22
CA THR A 209 -24.66 24.19 -4.24
C THR A 209 -23.56 25.04 -4.89
N LYS A 210 -23.71 26.36 -4.82
CA LYS A 210 -22.74 27.32 -5.35
C LYS A 210 -21.95 27.95 -4.20
N PRO A 211 -20.67 27.58 -3.99
CA PRO A 211 -19.85 28.20 -2.96
C PRO A 211 -19.44 29.62 -3.36
N HIS A 212 -19.43 30.55 -2.40
CA HIS A 212 -18.97 31.93 -2.61
C HIS A 212 -17.47 32.00 -3.00
N SER A 213 -16.66 31.06 -2.49
CA SER A 213 -15.23 30.95 -2.80
C SER A 213 -14.84 29.54 -3.22
N TRP A 214 -14.41 29.40 -4.46
CA TRP A 214 -13.93 28.14 -5.04
C TRP A 214 -12.69 27.58 -4.34
N VAL A 215 -11.76 28.47 -3.96
CA VAL A 215 -10.50 28.04 -3.31
C VAL A 215 -10.78 27.53 -1.90
N ALA A 216 -11.60 28.26 -1.12
CA ALA A 216 -12.00 27.82 0.21
C ALA A 216 -12.73 26.47 0.14
N PHE A 217 -13.62 26.30 -0.85
CA PHE A 217 -14.35 25.06 -1.07
C PHE A 217 -13.42 23.86 -1.27
N ASN A 218 -12.47 23.94 -2.21
CA ASN A 218 -11.56 22.82 -2.49
C ASN A 218 -10.58 22.55 -1.34
N LEU A 219 -10.17 23.57 -0.59
CA LEU A 219 -9.32 23.38 0.59
C LEU A 219 -10.08 22.61 1.68
N VAL A 220 -11.33 22.99 1.97
CA VAL A 220 -12.15 22.29 2.97
C VAL A 220 -12.54 20.88 2.50
N ASP A 221 -12.94 20.70 1.24
CA ASP A 221 -13.18 19.36 0.67
C ASP A 221 -11.95 18.47 0.78
N GLY A 222 -10.77 19.04 0.50
CA GLY A 222 -9.48 18.38 0.67
C GLY A 222 -9.23 17.91 2.10
N VAL A 223 -9.47 18.79 3.09
CA VAL A 223 -9.31 18.46 4.52
C VAL A 223 -10.32 17.40 4.96
N ILE A 224 -11.59 17.53 4.58
CA ILE A 224 -12.62 16.53 4.89
C ILE A 224 -12.25 15.18 4.30
N ARG A 225 -11.82 15.13 3.03
CA ARG A 225 -11.37 13.89 2.38
C ARG A 225 -10.18 13.26 3.09
N MET A 226 -9.23 14.07 3.58
CA MET A 226 -8.11 13.59 4.39
C MET A 226 -8.59 12.97 5.71
N ILE A 227 -9.58 13.57 6.37
CA ILE A 227 -10.19 13.02 7.59
C ILE A 227 -10.86 11.67 7.29
N PHE A 228 -11.67 11.58 6.23
CA PHE A 228 -12.28 10.32 5.81
C PHE A 228 -11.25 9.23 5.54
N PHE A 229 -10.17 9.57 4.85
CA PHE A 229 -9.08 8.65 4.57
C PHE A 229 -8.42 8.13 5.86
N VAL A 230 -8.09 9.02 6.80
CA VAL A 230 -7.49 8.64 8.10
C VAL A 230 -8.44 7.79 8.93
N ILE A 231 -9.73 8.15 9.01
CA ILE A 231 -10.75 7.37 9.70
C ILE A 231 -10.85 5.96 9.09
N MET A 232 -10.89 5.85 7.77
CA MET A 232 -10.96 4.56 7.09
C MET A 232 -9.77 3.67 7.46
N ILE A 233 -8.54 4.18 7.36
CA ILE A 233 -7.33 3.43 7.70
C ILE A 233 -7.33 3.04 9.18
N TYR A 234 -7.75 3.94 10.06
CA TYR A 234 -7.89 3.66 11.48
C TYR A 234 -8.91 2.55 11.75
N SER A 235 -10.09 2.59 11.12
CA SER A 235 -11.10 1.54 11.26
C SER A 235 -10.60 0.19 10.74
N MET A 236 -9.87 0.17 9.62
CA MET A 236 -9.30 -1.07 9.07
C MET A 236 -8.19 -1.65 9.96
N SER A 237 -7.48 -0.83 10.74
CA SER A 237 -6.42 -1.29 11.64
C SER A 237 -6.89 -2.26 12.73
N PHE A 238 -8.20 -2.33 13.00
CA PHE A 238 -8.79 -3.28 13.94
C PHE A 238 -9.00 -4.69 13.34
N LEU A 239 -8.90 -4.84 12.02
CA LEU A 239 -9.01 -6.14 11.36
C LEU A 239 -7.69 -6.91 11.54
N LYS A 240 -7.77 -8.16 12.00
CA LYS A 240 -6.58 -8.98 12.33
C LYS A 240 -5.60 -9.09 11.16
N ASP A 241 -6.10 -9.35 9.96
CA ASP A 241 -5.26 -9.52 8.77
C ASP A 241 -4.53 -8.22 8.39
N ILE A 242 -5.21 -7.08 8.50
CA ILE A 242 -4.61 -5.75 8.22
C ILE A 242 -3.60 -5.38 9.30
N ARG A 243 -3.93 -5.65 10.57
CA ARG A 243 -3.03 -5.45 11.69
C ARG A 243 -1.75 -6.25 11.51
N ARG A 244 -1.86 -7.51 11.09
CA ARG A 244 -0.72 -8.39 10.80
C ARG A 244 0.18 -7.80 9.72
N VAL A 245 -0.39 -7.25 8.63
CA VAL A 245 0.39 -6.53 7.61
C VAL A 245 1.07 -5.28 8.18
N PHE A 246 0.41 -4.53 9.08
CA PHE A 246 1.01 -3.37 9.75
C PHE A 246 2.14 -3.74 10.72
N GLU A 247 2.12 -4.94 11.30
CA GLU A 247 3.24 -5.47 12.10
C GLU A 247 4.44 -5.78 11.19
N TYR A 248 4.25 -6.48 10.07
CA TYR A 248 5.32 -6.69 9.08
C TYR A 248 5.89 -5.38 8.52
N HIS A 249 5.05 -4.34 8.40
CA HIS A 249 5.51 -3.01 8.04
C HIS A 249 6.37 -2.37 9.15
N GLY A 250 6.01 -2.58 10.42
CA GLY A 250 6.87 -2.22 11.55
C GLY A 250 8.20 -2.97 11.53
N ALA A 251 8.19 -4.27 11.19
CA ALA A 251 9.39 -5.08 11.04
C ALA A 251 10.31 -4.53 9.93
N GLU A 252 9.74 -4.15 8.78
CA GLU A 252 10.49 -3.53 7.69
C GLU A 252 11.24 -2.28 8.15
N HIS A 253 10.55 -1.32 8.79
CA HIS A 253 11.17 -0.10 9.28
C HIS A 253 12.29 -0.37 10.30
N LYS A 254 12.06 -1.29 11.24
CA LYS A 254 13.06 -1.64 12.26
C LYS A 254 14.31 -2.28 11.65
N THR A 255 14.13 -3.18 10.69
CA THR A 255 15.23 -3.79 9.94
C THR A 255 16.02 -2.75 9.14
N VAL A 256 15.33 -1.83 8.45
CA VAL A 256 15.98 -0.74 7.71
C VAL A 256 16.78 0.18 8.64
N PHE A 257 16.22 0.58 9.80
CA PHE A 257 16.98 1.38 10.78
C PHE A 257 18.20 0.66 11.32
N THR A 258 18.13 -0.66 11.49
CA THR A 258 19.27 -1.47 11.94
C THR A 258 20.40 -1.42 10.92
N TRP A 259 20.05 -1.62 9.64
CA TRP A 259 20.98 -1.51 8.52
C TRP A 259 21.62 -0.12 8.42
N GLU A 260 20.81 0.93 8.52
CA GLU A 260 21.27 2.32 8.39
C GLU A 260 22.19 2.77 9.52
N LYS A 261 22.06 2.16 10.70
CA LYS A 261 22.98 2.36 11.82
C LYS A 261 24.25 1.54 11.69
N GLY A 262 24.38 0.70 10.66
CA GLY A 262 25.51 -0.19 10.47
C GLY A 262 25.61 -1.28 11.54
N LEU A 263 24.48 -1.65 12.16
CA LEU A 263 24.43 -2.74 13.12
C LEU A 263 24.21 -4.07 12.40
N ASP A 264 24.68 -5.17 13.01
CA ASP A 264 24.41 -6.51 12.48
C ASP A 264 22.92 -6.78 12.42
N LEU A 265 22.47 -7.33 11.29
CA LEU A 265 21.07 -7.65 11.02
C LEU A 265 20.63 -8.88 11.82
N THR A 266 20.33 -8.64 13.10
CA THR A 266 19.82 -9.64 14.05
C THR A 266 18.54 -9.13 14.70
N VAL A 267 17.67 -10.06 15.14
CA VAL A 267 16.41 -9.71 15.83
C VAL A 267 16.68 -8.84 17.07
N ASN A 268 17.73 -9.13 17.83
CA ASN A 268 18.10 -8.36 19.03
C ASN A 268 18.46 -6.90 18.74
N ASN A 269 19.12 -6.63 17.60
CA ASN A 269 19.46 -5.27 17.19
C ASN A 269 18.27 -4.55 16.54
N ALA A 270 17.38 -5.29 15.89
CA ALA A 270 16.22 -4.73 15.20
C ALA A 270 15.06 -4.38 16.14
N LEU A 271 14.80 -5.22 17.14
CA LEU A 271 13.70 -5.03 18.10
C LEU A 271 13.68 -3.65 18.80
N PRO A 272 14.81 -3.06 19.27
CA PRO A 272 14.81 -1.74 19.90
C PRO A 272 14.71 -0.56 18.91
N GLN A 273 14.73 -0.80 17.60
CA GLN A 273 14.61 0.29 16.62
C GLN A 273 13.21 0.89 16.60
N LYS A 274 13.10 2.12 16.10
CA LYS A 274 11.81 2.81 15.98
C LYS A 274 11.00 2.25 14.82
N ARG A 275 9.68 2.18 14.99
CA ARG A 275 8.76 1.83 13.92
C ARG A 275 8.40 2.99 12.99
N GLN A 276 8.66 4.25 13.37
CA GLN A 276 8.36 5.41 12.52
C GLN A 276 9.56 5.79 11.67
N HIS A 277 9.46 5.58 10.36
CA HIS A 277 10.50 5.86 9.39
C HIS A 277 10.14 7.05 8.49
N PRO A 278 10.97 8.11 8.40
CA PRO A 278 10.61 9.33 7.66
C PRO A 278 10.50 9.12 6.14
N ARG A 279 11.11 8.05 5.60
CA ARG A 279 11.15 7.75 4.16
C ARG A 279 10.17 6.66 3.72
N CYS A 280 9.22 6.30 4.58
CA CYS A 280 8.18 5.31 4.27
C CYS A 280 7.21 5.76 3.16
N GLY A 281 6.70 4.80 2.38
CA GLY A 281 5.65 5.03 1.36
C GLY A 281 4.31 5.54 1.91
N THR A 282 4.00 5.33 3.20
CA THR A 282 2.82 5.96 3.83
C THR A 282 2.96 7.48 3.95
N SER A 283 4.20 7.97 4.14
CA SER A 283 4.50 9.40 4.00
C SER A 283 4.32 9.87 2.56
N PHE A 284 4.59 9.02 1.56
CA PHE A 284 4.32 9.33 0.15
C PHE A 284 2.83 9.52 -0.12
N LEU A 285 1.97 8.65 0.42
CA LEU A 285 0.52 8.80 0.25
C LEU A 285 0.03 10.14 0.83
N MET A 286 0.50 10.54 2.02
CA MET A 286 0.12 11.83 2.61
C MET A 286 0.61 13.02 1.78
N VAL A 287 1.84 12.97 1.25
CA VAL A 287 2.36 14.03 0.36
C VAL A 287 1.55 14.11 -0.92
N VAL A 288 1.18 12.97 -1.53
CA VAL A 288 0.30 12.91 -2.72
C VAL A 288 -1.03 13.60 -2.45
N MET A 289 -1.66 13.33 -1.30
CA MET A 289 -2.92 13.98 -0.94
C MET A 289 -2.75 15.49 -0.76
N LEU A 290 -1.71 15.94 -0.05
CA LEU A 290 -1.46 17.37 0.16
C LEU A 290 -1.17 18.10 -1.16
N VAL A 291 -0.33 17.52 -2.02
CA VAL A 291 -0.04 18.07 -3.36
C VAL A 291 -1.31 18.10 -4.21
N ALA A 292 -2.15 17.07 -4.14
CA ALA A 292 -3.44 17.04 -4.86
C ALA A 292 -4.38 18.16 -4.39
N ILE A 293 -4.51 18.38 -3.08
CA ILE A 293 -5.37 19.43 -2.52
C ILE A 293 -4.92 20.81 -3.03
N VAL A 294 -3.62 21.09 -2.95
CA VAL A 294 -3.06 22.37 -3.42
C VAL A 294 -3.26 22.53 -4.93
N LEU A 295 -2.92 21.51 -5.72
CA LEU A 295 -2.99 21.56 -7.18
C LEU A 295 -4.43 21.69 -7.69
N PHE A 296 -5.38 20.95 -7.12
CA PHE A 296 -6.78 21.04 -7.53
C PHE A 296 -7.53 22.25 -6.95
N SER A 297 -6.99 22.91 -5.91
CA SER A 297 -7.61 24.14 -5.37
C SER A 297 -7.54 25.33 -6.34
N VAL A 298 -6.51 25.37 -7.20
CA VAL A 298 -6.28 26.50 -8.14
C VAL A 298 -6.86 26.25 -9.54
N ILE A 299 -7.25 25.02 -9.85
CA ILE A 299 -7.76 24.64 -11.17
C ILE A 299 -9.29 24.59 -11.11
N LYS A 300 -9.96 25.44 -11.91
CA LYS A 300 -11.42 25.49 -12.04
C LYS A 300 -11.85 25.14 -13.46
N PHE A 301 -12.82 24.25 -13.58
CA PHE A 301 -13.56 24.01 -14.83
C PHE A 301 -15.06 24.07 -14.57
N ASP A 302 -15.79 24.73 -15.46
CA ASP A 302 -17.24 24.97 -15.29
C ASP A 302 -18.07 23.72 -15.59
N ALA A 303 -17.59 22.81 -16.43
CA ALA A 303 -18.24 21.53 -16.71
C ALA A 303 -17.75 20.43 -15.76
N MET A 304 -18.67 19.78 -15.04
CA MET A 304 -18.38 18.70 -14.07
C MET A 304 -17.56 17.55 -14.69
N TRP A 305 -17.94 17.08 -15.88
CA TRP A 305 -17.24 16.00 -16.57
C TRP A 305 -15.83 16.38 -17.02
N MET A 306 -15.63 17.64 -17.44
CA MET A 306 -14.30 18.16 -17.76
C MET A 306 -13.44 18.27 -16.51
N ASN A 307 -14.02 18.68 -15.39
CA ASN A 307 -13.34 18.71 -14.10
C ASN A 307 -12.86 17.30 -13.70
N LEU A 308 -13.72 16.29 -13.82
CA LEU A 308 -13.36 14.89 -13.56
C LEU A 308 -12.27 14.39 -14.52
N ALA A 309 -12.42 14.61 -15.83
CA ALA A 309 -11.46 14.18 -16.83
C ALA A 309 -10.07 14.81 -16.62
N VAL A 310 -10.02 16.11 -16.30
CA VAL A 310 -8.77 16.81 -16.02
C VAL A 310 -8.13 16.33 -14.72
N ARG A 311 -8.92 16.06 -13.66
CA ARG A 311 -8.39 15.47 -12.42
C ARG A 311 -7.70 14.12 -12.69
N ILE A 312 -8.32 13.26 -13.50
CA ILE A 312 -7.74 11.97 -13.91
C ILE A 312 -6.47 12.20 -14.72
N ALA A 313 -6.50 13.09 -15.72
CA ALA A 313 -5.35 13.40 -16.56
C ALA A 313 -4.16 14.00 -15.78
N LEU A 314 -4.42 14.70 -14.66
CA LEU A 314 -3.39 15.29 -13.81
C LEU A 314 -2.87 14.35 -12.71
N MET A 315 -3.45 13.16 -12.51
CA MET A 315 -2.93 12.21 -11.51
C MET A 315 -1.44 11.86 -11.69
N PRO A 316 -0.93 11.61 -12.91
CA PRO A 316 0.51 11.37 -13.11
C PRO A 316 1.37 12.57 -12.73
N LEU A 317 0.89 13.80 -12.96
CA LEU A 317 1.57 15.02 -12.55
C LEU A 317 1.64 15.12 -11.02
N VAL A 318 0.52 14.89 -10.33
CA VAL A 318 0.47 14.88 -8.85
C VAL A 318 1.46 13.87 -8.30
N ALA A 319 1.46 12.65 -8.82
CA ALA A 319 2.38 11.59 -8.43
C ALA A 319 3.86 11.98 -8.64
N GLY A 320 4.20 12.49 -9.82
CA GLY A 320 5.56 12.92 -10.15
C GLY A 320 6.04 14.11 -9.30
N LEU A 321 5.17 15.10 -9.06
CA LEU A 321 5.46 16.23 -8.16
C LEU A 321 5.69 15.73 -6.73
N SER A 322 4.84 14.84 -6.24
CA SER A 322 4.94 14.28 -4.88
C SER A 322 6.25 13.53 -4.68
N TYR A 323 6.68 12.75 -5.68
CA TYR A 323 7.97 12.08 -5.65
C TYR A 323 9.14 13.08 -5.57
N GLU A 324 9.13 14.14 -6.38
CA GLU A 324 10.20 15.15 -6.35
C GLU A 324 10.20 15.95 -5.03
N VAL A 325 9.03 16.22 -4.46
CA VAL A 325 8.88 16.84 -3.14
C VAL A 325 9.55 15.97 -2.08
N ILE A 326 9.25 14.67 -2.02
CA ILE A 326 9.86 13.75 -1.04
C ILE A 326 11.35 13.60 -1.27
N ARG A 327 11.78 13.44 -2.52
CA ARG A 327 13.20 13.32 -2.85
C ARG A 327 13.97 14.58 -2.43
N TYR A 328 13.42 15.76 -2.68
CA TYR A 328 14.05 17.02 -2.25
C TYR A 328 14.08 17.12 -0.72
N ALA A 329 13.01 16.71 -0.05
CA ALA A 329 12.94 16.66 1.40
C ALA A 329 14.05 15.74 1.96
N ALA A 330 14.19 14.52 1.42
CA ALA A 330 15.21 13.55 1.82
C ALA A 330 16.66 14.04 1.63
N LYS A 331 16.92 15.00 0.73
CA LYS A 331 18.27 15.61 0.60
C LYS A 331 18.64 16.53 1.76
N LYS A 332 17.67 16.95 2.58
CA LYS A 332 17.84 17.92 3.66
C LYS A 332 17.18 17.39 4.94
N GLU A 333 17.52 16.16 5.34
CA GLU A 333 16.96 15.49 6.52
C GLU A 333 17.02 16.31 7.82
N SER A 334 18.00 17.21 7.96
CA SER A 334 18.15 18.06 9.14
C SER A 334 17.35 19.37 9.11
N SER A 335 16.71 19.72 7.99
CA SER A 335 15.99 21.00 7.87
C SER A 335 14.62 20.98 8.54
N ALA A 336 14.19 22.11 9.13
CA ALA A 336 12.87 22.24 9.75
C ALA A 336 11.72 21.99 8.76
N ILE A 337 11.94 22.34 7.48
CA ILE A 337 10.98 22.12 6.39
C ILE A 337 10.79 20.61 6.13
N PHE A 338 11.87 19.83 6.14
CA PHE A 338 11.77 18.37 6.02
C PHE A 338 10.91 17.79 7.13
N LYS A 339 11.20 18.14 8.39
CA LYS A 339 10.46 17.67 9.56
C LYS A 339 8.97 18.00 9.47
N LEU A 340 8.63 19.24 9.09
CA LEU A 340 7.24 19.68 8.92
C LEU A 340 6.51 18.89 7.83
N MET A 341 7.17 18.66 6.68
CA MET A 341 6.57 17.94 5.55
C MET A 341 6.39 16.44 5.81
N THR A 342 7.31 15.80 6.52
CA THR A 342 7.20 14.36 6.84
C THR A 342 6.30 14.08 8.05
N LEU A 343 5.99 15.11 8.86
CA LEU A 343 5.23 14.96 10.10
C LEU A 343 3.86 14.30 9.91
N PRO A 344 3.03 14.68 8.92
CA PRO A 344 1.73 14.03 8.71
C PRO A 344 1.88 12.55 8.35
N GLY A 345 2.93 12.20 7.60
CA GLY A 345 3.26 10.80 7.29
C GLY A 345 3.64 10.01 8.55
N ILE A 346 4.48 10.59 9.41
CA ILE A 346 4.86 9.97 10.69
C ILE A 346 3.66 9.78 11.61
N TRP A 347 2.71 10.73 11.64
CA TRP A 347 1.47 10.56 12.39
C TRP A 347 0.62 9.41 11.84
N LEU A 348 0.50 9.28 10.52
CA LEU A 348 -0.22 8.17 9.91
C LEU A 348 0.45 6.82 10.24
N GLN A 349 1.79 6.78 10.30
CA GLN A 349 2.54 5.59 10.70
C GLN A 349 2.21 5.11 12.11
N ASN A 350 1.71 5.97 13.00
CA ASN A 350 1.25 5.51 14.31
C ASN A 350 0.09 4.51 14.20
N ILE A 351 -0.68 4.58 13.11
CA ILE A 351 -1.79 3.67 12.78
C ILE A 351 -1.31 2.54 11.86
N THR A 352 -0.59 2.88 10.78
CA THR A 352 -0.22 1.94 9.70
C THR A 352 1.04 1.12 9.98
N THR A 353 1.64 1.26 11.15
CA THR A 353 2.71 0.38 11.65
C THR A 353 2.33 -0.10 13.03
N GLN A 354 2.63 -1.35 13.35
CA GLN A 354 2.42 -1.96 14.65
C GLN A 354 3.72 -2.62 15.12
N GLU A 355 3.81 -2.92 16.41
CA GLU A 355 4.99 -3.59 16.96
C GLU A 355 5.07 -5.03 16.46
N PRO A 356 6.15 -5.42 15.75
CA PRO A 356 6.31 -6.78 15.26
C PRO A 356 6.79 -7.73 16.35
N ASP A 357 6.51 -9.01 16.17
CA ASP A 357 7.16 -10.11 16.88
C ASP A 357 8.56 -10.41 16.33
N GLY A 358 9.31 -11.30 17.01
CA GLY A 358 10.66 -11.70 16.58
C GLY A 358 10.66 -12.46 15.25
N ASP A 359 9.60 -13.22 14.99
CA ASP A 359 9.47 -14.06 13.80
C ASP A 359 9.27 -13.19 12.54
N GLN A 360 8.51 -12.10 12.66
CA GLN A 360 8.31 -11.09 11.62
C GLN A 360 9.60 -10.31 11.36
N LEU A 361 10.38 -10.00 12.39
CA LEU A 361 11.69 -9.36 12.24
C LEU A 361 12.68 -10.27 11.50
N GLU A 362 12.70 -11.56 11.81
CA GLU A 362 13.52 -12.55 11.10
C GLU A 362 13.19 -12.57 9.60
N VAL A 363 11.90 -12.56 9.24
CA VAL A 363 11.46 -12.51 7.83
C VAL A 363 11.91 -11.23 7.14
N ALA A 364 11.77 -10.07 7.81
CA ALA A 364 12.21 -8.80 7.27
C ALA A 364 13.74 -8.74 7.08
N ILE A 365 14.50 -9.27 8.04
CA ILE A 365 15.96 -9.40 7.98
C ILE A 365 16.37 -10.31 6.82
N GLU A 366 15.73 -11.47 6.68
CA GLU A 366 16.04 -12.43 5.62
C GLU A 366 15.77 -11.83 4.23
N ALA A 367 14.64 -11.14 4.05
CA ALA A 367 14.36 -10.41 2.82
C ALA A 367 15.46 -9.37 2.52
N LEU A 368 15.93 -8.64 3.52
CA LEU A 368 16.99 -7.66 3.32
C LEU A 368 18.31 -8.34 2.93
N ASN A 369 18.72 -9.38 3.65
CA ASN A 369 19.94 -10.15 3.36
C ASN A 369 19.93 -10.71 1.94
N GLU A 370 18.81 -11.31 1.50
CA GLU A 370 18.67 -11.84 0.14
C GLU A 370 18.81 -10.74 -0.93
N SER A 371 18.25 -9.56 -0.70
CA SER A 371 18.42 -8.44 -1.63
C SER A 371 19.87 -7.93 -1.68
N LEU A 372 20.55 -7.87 -0.53
CA LEU A 372 21.95 -7.42 -0.43
C LEU A 372 22.92 -8.39 -1.11
N LYS A 373 22.67 -9.71 -1.08
CA LYS A 373 23.46 -10.72 -1.79
C LYS A 373 23.53 -10.48 -3.31
N LEU A 374 22.51 -9.83 -3.87
CA LEU A 374 22.41 -9.55 -5.29
C LEU A 374 22.96 -8.17 -5.70
N GLU A 375 23.34 -7.33 -4.74
CA GLU A 375 24.02 -6.08 -5.04
C GLU A 375 25.40 -6.36 -5.63
N PRO A 376 25.82 -5.61 -6.68
CA PRO A 376 27.18 -5.68 -7.16
C PRO A 376 28.14 -5.28 -6.03
N ALA A 377 29.22 -6.05 -5.86
CA ALA A 377 30.27 -5.71 -4.91
C ALA A 377 30.71 -4.25 -5.11
N ALA A 378 30.84 -3.50 -4.01
CA ALA A 378 31.24 -2.11 -4.05
C ALA A 378 32.65 -1.98 -4.64
N ASN A 379 32.73 -1.62 -5.93
CA ASN A 379 33.98 -1.24 -6.60
C ASN A 379 34.38 0.18 -6.23
#